data_AF-A0A2D4IY64-F1
#
_entry.id   AF-A0A2D4IY64-F1
#
_cell.length_a   1.000
_cell.length_b   1.000
_cell.length_c   1.000
_cell.angle_alpha   90.00
_cell.angle_beta   90.00
_cell.angle_gamma   90.00
#
_symmetry.space_group_name_H-M   'P 1'
#
loop_
_entity.id
_entity.type
_entity.pdbx_description
1 polymer ?
#
loop_
_entity_poly.entity_id
_entity_poly.type
_entity_poly.pdbx_seq_one_letter_code
_entity_poly.pdbx_strand_id
1 'polypeptide(L)'
;NYHLSNSYHNSTHSADVLHATAYFLSKERVKQTLDPIDEVAALIAATVHDVDHPGRTNSFLCNAGSELAILYNDTAVLESHHAALAFQITTRDDKCNIFKNMERNE
;
A
#
# COMPACT_ATOMS: atom_id res chain seq x y z
N ASN A 1 -0.01 9.98 -5.81
CA ASN A 1 -0.04 10.15 -4.34
C ASN A 1 1.27 9.76 -3.66
N TYR A 2 2.23 9.12 -4.34
CA TYR A 2 3.63 9.12 -3.87
C TYR A 2 4.26 10.51 -4.05
N HIS A 3 5.06 10.95 -3.07
CA HIS A 3 5.67 12.29 -3.09
C HIS A 3 7.04 12.25 -3.77
N LEU A 4 7.18 12.95 -4.90
CA LEU A 4 8.44 13.01 -5.65
C LEU A 4 9.60 13.65 -4.85
N SER A 5 9.28 14.51 -3.88
CA SER A 5 10.26 15.18 -3.02
C SER A 5 10.91 14.26 -1.98
N ASN A 6 10.34 13.07 -1.73
CA ASN A 6 10.97 12.11 -0.82
C ASN A 6 12.20 11.49 -1.49
N SER A 7 13.32 11.46 -0.77
CA SER A 7 14.56 10.84 -1.26
C SER A 7 14.46 9.33 -1.43
N TYR A 8 13.63 8.65 -0.64
CA TYR A 8 13.45 7.19 -0.67
C TYR A 8 12.00 6.77 -0.94
N HIS A 9 11.06 7.05 -0.02
CA HIS A 9 9.63 6.68 -0.12
C HIS A 9 8.86 7.49 -1.18
N ASN A 10 9.29 7.38 -2.45
CA ASN A 10 8.65 7.89 -3.65
C ASN A 10 8.20 6.71 -4.52
N SER A 11 7.62 6.98 -5.70
CA SER A 11 7.06 5.91 -6.54
C SER A 11 8.10 4.91 -7.07
N THR A 12 9.37 5.28 -7.14
CA THR A 12 10.43 4.36 -7.58
C THR A 12 10.66 3.25 -6.55
N HIS A 13 10.61 3.57 -5.26
CA HIS A 13 10.65 2.57 -4.19
C HIS A 13 9.47 1.59 -4.28
N SER A 14 8.25 2.10 -4.47
CA SER A 14 7.09 1.23 -4.67
C SER A 14 7.23 0.33 -5.92
N ALA A 15 7.78 0.84 -7.01
CA ALA A 15 8.06 0.05 -8.21
C ALA A 15 9.13 -1.03 -7.97
N ASP A 16 10.15 -0.75 -7.17
CA ASP A 16 11.17 -1.73 -6.76
C ASP A 16 10.55 -2.85 -5.90
N VAL A 17 9.75 -2.50 -4.89
CA VAL A 17 9.03 -3.48 -4.06
C VAL A 17 8.06 -4.31 -4.88
N LEU A 18 7.33 -3.70 -5.82
CA LEU A 18 6.45 -4.42 -6.77
C LEU A 18 7.25 -5.41 -7.63
N HIS A 19 8.39 -4.99 -8.17
CA HIS A 19 9.27 -5.84 -8.97
C HIS A 19 9.79 -7.04 -8.16
N ALA A 20 10.27 -6.81 -6.93
CA ALA A 20 10.72 -7.87 -6.04
C ALA A 20 9.57 -8.82 -5.66
N THR A 21 8.38 -8.29 -5.41
CA THR A 21 7.17 -9.08 -5.12
C THR A 21 6.83 -10.00 -6.29
N ALA A 22 6.79 -9.46 -7.51
CA ALA A 22 6.56 -10.27 -8.71
C ALA A 22 7.64 -11.35 -8.93
N TYR A 23 8.91 -11.04 -8.62
CA TYR A 23 9.99 -12.01 -8.67
C TYR A 23 9.79 -13.17 -7.69
N PHE A 24 9.32 -12.90 -6.46
CA PHE A 24 9.03 -13.94 -5.48
C PHE A 24 7.81 -14.76 -5.84
N LEU A 25 6.72 -14.13 -6.29
CA LEU A 25 5.54 -14.81 -6.82
C LEU A 25 5.88 -15.71 -8.02
N SER A 26 6.95 -15.40 -8.75
CA SER A 26 7.42 -16.22 -9.86
C SER A 26 8.17 -17.50 -9.45
N LYS A 27 8.49 -17.69 -8.17
CA LYS A 27 9.21 -18.87 -7.68
C LYS A 27 8.29 -20.08 -7.57
N GLU A 28 8.78 -21.23 -8.03
CA GLU A 28 8.04 -22.50 -8.05
C GLU A 28 7.38 -22.82 -6.71
N ARG A 29 8.13 -22.68 -5.61
CA ARG A 29 7.61 -22.90 -4.27
C ARG A 29 6.41 -21.99 -3.95
N VAL A 30 6.50 -20.72 -4.30
CA VAL A 30 5.46 -19.73 -3.99
C VAL A 30 4.22 -20.00 -4.85
N LYS A 31 4.39 -20.22 -6.16
CA LYS A 31 3.30 -20.59 -7.08
C LYS A 31 2.56 -21.87 -6.69
N GLN A 32 3.26 -22.83 -6.09
CA GLN A 32 2.66 -24.08 -5.63
C GLN A 32 1.95 -23.95 -4.28
N THR A 33 2.12 -22.82 -3.58
CA THR A 33 1.61 -22.61 -2.22
C THR A 33 0.49 -21.56 -2.16
N LEU A 34 0.56 -20.53 -3.00
CA LEU A 34 -0.39 -19.42 -3.02
C LEU A 34 -1.46 -19.61 -4.09
N ASP A 35 -2.67 -19.14 -3.79
CA ASP A 35 -3.76 -19.09 -4.75
C ASP A 35 -3.66 -17.82 -5.62
N PRO A 36 -4.31 -17.78 -6.80
CA PRO A 36 -4.28 -16.60 -7.66
C PRO A 36 -4.74 -15.30 -6.97
N ILE A 37 -5.67 -15.39 -6.01
CA ILE A 37 -6.14 -14.22 -5.25
C ILE A 37 -5.05 -13.65 -4.33
N ASP A 38 -4.18 -14.50 -3.78
CA ASP A 38 -3.03 -14.07 -2.98
C ASP A 38 -2.01 -13.33 -3.84
N GLU A 39 -1.80 -13.79 -5.09
CA GLU A 39 -0.91 -13.11 -6.04
C GLU A 39 -1.42 -11.71 -6.38
N VAL A 40 -2.73 -11.57 -6.64
CA VAL A 40 -3.39 -10.27 -6.90
C VAL A 40 -3.26 -9.37 -5.68
N ALA A 41 -3.57 -9.88 -4.48
CA ALA A 41 -3.47 -9.13 -3.24
C ALA A 41 -2.04 -8.64 -2.99
N ALA A 42 -1.03 -9.50 -3.18
CA ALA A 42 0.37 -9.16 -2.97
C ALA A 42 0.86 -8.07 -3.94
N LEU A 43 0.51 -8.15 -5.23
CA LEU A 43 0.89 -7.15 -6.23
C LEU A 43 0.23 -5.79 -5.96
N ILE A 44 -1.06 -5.78 -5.60
CA ILE A 44 -1.76 -4.55 -5.21
C ILE A 44 -1.15 -3.97 -3.93
N ALA A 45 -0.93 -4.79 -2.90
CA ALA A 45 -0.34 -4.38 -1.64
C ALA A 45 1.03 -3.72 -1.87
N ALA A 46 1.94 -4.36 -2.62
CA ALA A 46 3.25 -3.79 -2.94
C ALA A 46 3.16 -2.41 -3.64
N THR A 47 2.18 -2.25 -4.53
CA THR A 47 1.96 -1.00 -5.26
C THR A 47 1.51 0.14 -4.32
N VAL A 48 0.69 -0.14 -3.32
CA VAL A 48 0.09 0.91 -2.48
C VAL A 48 0.70 1.02 -1.08
N HIS A 49 1.62 0.12 -0.69
CA HIS A 49 2.05 -0.04 0.70
C HIS A 49 2.61 1.22 1.37
N ASP A 50 3.16 2.17 0.59
CA ASP A 50 3.74 3.44 1.07
C ASP A 50 3.08 4.68 0.44
N VAL A 51 1.85 4.53 -0.09
CA VAL A 51 1.17 5.65 -0.75
C VAL A 51 0.98 6.83 0.21
N ASP A 52 1.38 8.04 -0.20
CA ASP A 52 1.31 9.25 0.63
C ASP A 52 2.25 9.27 1.85
N HIS A 53 3.30 8.44 1.86
CA HIS A 53 4.33 8.49 2.90
C HIS A 53 4.99 9.88 3.00
N PRO A 54 5.07 10.54 4.18
CA PRO A 54 5.55 11.92 4.34
C PRO A 54 7.08 12.06 4.51
N GLY A 55 7.85 11.04 4.11
CA GLY A 55 9.30 11.00 4.38
C GLY A 55 9.71 11.08 5.87
N ARG A 56 8.83 10.67 6.80
CA ARG A 56 9.07 10.64 8.26
C ARG A 56 8.56 9.32 8.84
N THR A 57 9.10 8.88 9.97
CA THR A 57 8.71 7.62 10.62
C THR A 57 7.48 7.80 11.51
N ASN A 58 6.79 6.70 11.83
CA ASN A 58 5.70 6.69 12.82
C ASN A 58 6.10 7.37 14.14
N SER A 59 7.27 7.04 14.69
CA SER A 59 7.74 7.66 15.95
C SER A 59 7.88 9.18 15.83
N PHE A 60 8.31 9.71 14.67
CA PHE A 60 8.35 11.16 14.46
C PHE A 60 6.94 11.75 14.47
N LEU A 61 5.99 11.11 13.78
CA LEU A 61 4.61 11.57 13.71
C LEU A 61 3.90 11.58 15.07
N CYS A 62 4.11 10.53 15.88
CA CYS A 62 3.58 10.43 17.25
C CYS A 62 4.20 11.51 18.16
N ASN A 63 5.53 11.63 18.16
CA ASN A 63 6.23 12.62 18.98
C ASN A 63 5.87 14.08 18.60
N ALA A 64 5.55 14.32 17.33
CA ALA A 64 5.11 15.62 16.84
C ALA A 64 3.62 15.90 17.07
N GLY A 65 2.83 14.92 17.55
CA GLY A 65 1.38 15.05 17.66
C GLY A 65 0.71 15.34 16.32
N SER A 66 1.22 14.74 15.24
CA SER A 66 0.70 14.99 13.89
C SER A 66 -0.76 14.55 13.74
N GLU A 67 -1.47 15.11 12.76
CA GLU A 67 -2.87 14.76 12.49
C GLU A 67 -3.07 13.25 12.24
N LEU A 68 -2.15 12.61 11.50
CA LEU A 68 -2.20 11.16 11.26
C LEU A 68 -2.01 10.36 12.55
N ALA A 69 -1.09 10.80 13.41
CA ALA A 69 -0.83 10.13 14.68
C ALA A 69 -2.06 10.19 15.61
N ILE A 70 -2.73 11.35 15.65
CA ILE A 70 -4.00 11.53 16.37
C ILE A 70 -5.10 10.63 15.76
N LEU A 71 -5.23 10.63 14.43
CA LEU A 71 -6.25 9.85 13.71
C LEU A 71 -6.13 8.35 13.97
N TYR A 72 -4.89 7.83 13.98
CA TYR A 72 -4.61 6.39 14.16
C TYR A 72 -4.20 6.02 15.58
N ASN A 73 -4.40 6.91 16.56
CA ASN A 73 -4.12 6.68 17.98
C ASN A 73 -2.71 6.09 18.22
N ASP A 74 -1.70 6.70 17.59
CA ASP A 74 -0.29 6.31 17.65
C ASP A 74 0.01 4.84 17.27
N THR A 75 -0.94 4.14 16.65
CA THR A 75 -0.84 2.70 16.35
C THR A 75 -0.80 2.48 14.85
N ALA A 76 0.30 1.92 14.34
CA ALA A 76 0.48 1.63 12.91
C ALA A 76 0.08 2.82 12.01
N VAL A 77 0.51 4.02 12.38
CA VAL A 77 -0.01 5.29 11.86
C VAL A 77 0.09 5.37 10.34
N LEU A 78 1.27 5.15 9.79
CA LEU A 78 1.51 5.21 8.35
C LEU A 78 0.92 4.01 7.63
N GLU A 79 1.07 2.80 8.16
CA GLU A 79 0.58 1.58 7.53
C GLU A 79 -0.96 1.60 7.40
N SER A 80 -1.65 2.10 8.43
CA SER A 80 -3.10 2.31 8.41
C SER A 80 -3.49 3.38 7.40
N HIS A 81 -2.72 4.47 7.32
CA HIS A 81 -2.92 5.54 6.35
C HIS A 81 -2.79 5.07 4.92
N HIS A 82 -1.74 4.32 4.59
CA HIS A 82 -1.49 3.80 3.25
C HIS A 82 -2.66 2.94 2.77
N ALA A 83 -3.11 1.99 3.61
CA ALA A 83 -4.25 1.13 3.30
C ALA A 83 -5.54 1.95 3.12
N ALA A 84 -5.89 2.80 4.09
CA ALA A 84 -7.13 3.58 4.06
C ALA A 84 -7.20 4.50 2.83
N LEU A 85 -6.11 5.23 2.55
CA LEU A 85 -6.05 6.14 1.42
C LEU A 85 -6.10 5.40 0.07
N ALA A 86 -5.43 4.25 -0.05
CA ALA A 86 -5.47 3.43 -1.25
C ALA A 86 -6.89 2.97 -1.60
N PHE A 87 -7.63 2.46 -0.60
CA PHE A 87 -9.04 2.11 -0.77
C PHE A 87 -9.88 3.34 -1.11
N GLN A 88 -9.70 4.44 -0.38
CA GLN A 88 -10.44 5.68 -0.61
C GLN A 88 -10.26 6.19 -2.06
N ILE A 89 -9.04 6.23 -2.59
CA ILE A 89 -8.79 6.69 -3.96
C ILE A 89 -9.43 5.71 -4.97
N THR A 90 -9.26 4.41 -4.73
CA THR A 90 -9.75 3.37 -5.65
C THR A 90 -11.27 3.38 -5.75
N THR A 91 -11.99 3.44 -4.62
CA THR A 91 -13.45 3.29 -4.61
C THR A 91 -14.22 4.60 -4.75
N ARG A 92 -13.54 5.76 -4.73
CA ARG A 92 -14.18 7.07 -4.84
C ARG A 92 -14.60 7.45 -6.26
N ASP A 93 -13.87 6.98 -7.28
CA ASP A 93 -14.18 7.23 -8.69
C ASP A 93 -14.36 5.89 -9.43
N ASP A 94 -15.53 5.71 -10.03
CA ASP A 94 -15.88 4.55 -10.86
C ASP A 94 -14.87 4.28 -11.99
N LYS A 95 -14.16 5.31 -12.46
CA LYS A 95 -13.12 5.19 -13.49
C LYS A 95 -11.80 4.63 -12.94
N CYS A 96 -11.59 4.70 -11.63
CA CYS A 96 -10.39 4.20 -10.96
C CYS A 96 -10.63 2.86 -10.23
N ASN A 97 -11.90 2.51 -9.96
CA ASN A 97 -12.25 1.35 -9.16
C ASN A 97 -11.99 0.02 -9.88
N ILE A 98 -10.78 -0.54 -9.70
CA ILE A 98 -10.39 -1.85 -10.23
C ILE A 98 -11.20 -3.01 -9.63
N PHE A 99 -11.90 -2.80 -8.50
CA PHE A 99 -12.73 -3.81 -7.83
C PHE A 99 -14.22 -3.73 -8.21
N LYS A 100 -14.61 -2.79 -9.08
CA LYS A 100 -16.02 -2.44 -9.35
C LYS A 100 -16.90 -3.64 -9.74
N ASN A 101 -16.33 -4.63 -10.43
CA ASN A 101 -17.05 -5.77 -10.98
C ASN A 101 -16.75 -7.09 -10.24
N MET A 102 -16.10 -7.04 -9.07
CA MET A 102 -15.91 -8.23 -8.24
C MET A 102 -17.19 -8.56 -7.47
N GLU A 103 -17.41 -9.84 -7.20
CA GLU A 103 -18.47 -10.23 -6.28
C GLU A 103 -18.10 -9.82 -4.85
N ARG A 104 -19.12 -9.58 -4.01
CA ARG A 104 -18.90 -9.10 -2.63
C ARG A 104 -18.06 -10.05 -1.75
N ASN A 105 -18.04 -11.33 -2.09
CA ASN A 105 -17.38 -12.38 -1.30
C ASN A 105 -16.03 -12.82 -1.90
N GLU A 106 -15.66 -12.31 -3.08
CA GLU A 106 -14.31 -12.46 -3.65
C GLU A 106 -13.34 -11.48 -2.96
#